data_AF-A0A0H2SP02-F1
#
_entry.id   AF-A0A0H2SP02-F1
#
_cell.length_a   1.000
_cell.length_b   1.000
_cell.length_c   1.000
_cell.angle_alpha   90.00
_cell.angle_beta   90.00
_cell.angle_gamma   90.00
#
_symmetry.space_group_name_H-M   'P 1'
#
loop_
_entity.id
_entity.type
_entity.pdbx_description
1 polymer ?
#
loop_
_entity_poly.entity_id
_entity_poly.type
_entity_poly.pdbx_seq_one_letter_code
_entity_poly.pdbx_strand_id
1 'polypeptide(L)'
;MASLTRLRSSLCRLPVFRLPTFSTRIPSFRSLQTSADSTQLQDEASKSQPFVVKLHEDSFRGYLTDPPSLETEVSREMLLDMYQKMTVMRRMEMAADALYRQKLIRGFCHLAIGQEAVSVGLESAISWEDLVITAYRCHPFAVLRGGTIKGVIGELLGRQIGMSHGKGGSMHIFTPRFFGGNGIVGAQVPVGAGLAFAQQYRGQKNATFALYGDGASNQGQVFEAYNMAKLWNLPCVFVCENNKYGMGTSAERSSSNTEYFTRGDKIPGIQANGMDIIACRQAVKFAKEWVTAGKGPLLLEFVTYRYGGHSMSDPGTTYRTREEVQKMRSTQDPIRGLQHYIEQWGLASEEELKKIDKEAKAEVDEAVEEAKKSPEPLEKDLWTDIYYKGTEPPFMRGREREEVHYY
;
A
#
# COMPACT_ATOMS: atom_id res chain seq x y z
N MET A 1 12.78 31.90 76.72
CA MET A 1 11.85 31.14 77.60
C MET A 1 11.21 30.08 76.71
N ALA A 2 11.67 28.84 76.70
CA ALA A 2 11.40 27.74 77.64
C ALA A 2 10.73 26.61 76.83
N SER A 3 11.53 25.57 76.56
CA SER A 3 11.14 24.23 76.10
C SER A 3 10.05 23.63 76.98
N LEU A 4 9.14 22.83 76.39
CA LEU A 4 8.23 21.82 77.00
C LEU A 4 7.43 21.22 75.80
N THR A 5 7.13 19.93 75.59
CA THR A 5 7.40 18.64 76.24
C THR A 5 6.91 17.57 75.26
N ARG A 6 7.52 16.39 75.29
CA ARG A 6 7.00 15.18 74.61
C ARG A 6 5.69 14.71 75.25
N LEU A 7 4.74 14.28 74.43
CA LEU A 7 3.65 13.39 74.82
C LEU A 7 3.61 12.20 73.85
N ARG A 8 3.92 11.03 74.38
CA ARG A 8 3.66 9.72 73.76
C ARG A 8 2.20 9.36 74.02
N SER A 9 1.48 8.92 73.00
CA SER A 9 0.25 8.14 73.18
C SER A 9 0.28 6.88 72.31
N SER A 10 -0.04 5.81 73.01
CA SER A 10 -0.19 4.39 72.69
C SER A 10 -0.63 3.98 71.28
N LEU A 11 0.10 3.01 70.73
CA LEU A 11 -0.25 2.16 69.60
C LEU A 11 -1.53 1.36 69.86
N CYS A 12 -2.50 1.46 68.95
CA CYS A 12 -3.54 0.44 68.75
C CYS A 12 -3.23 -0.27 67.41
N ARG A 13 -2.95 -1.57 67.45
CA ARG A 13 -2.72 -2.41 66.26
C ARG A 13 -4.08 -2.77 65.64
N LEU A 14 -4.34 -2.30 64.42
CA LEU A 14 -5.41 -2.80 63.57
C LEU A 14 -4.88 -3.95 62.68
N PRO A 15 -5.67 -4.99 62.38
CA PRO A 15 -5.22 -6.13 61.60
C PRO A 15 -5.02 -5.76 60.12
N VAL A 16 -3.89 -6.19 59.56
CA VAL A 16 -3.58 -6.05 58.14
C VAL A 16 -4.42 -7.05 57.36
N PHE A 17 -5.49 -6.61 56.70
CA PHE A 17 -6.15 -7.39 55.68
C PHE A 17 -5.24 -7.47 54.45
N ARG A 18 -4.72 -8.67 54.16
CA ARG A 18 -4.07 -8.95 52.87
C ARG A 18 -5.15 -8.96 51.79
N LEU A 19 -5.13 -7.93 50.93
CA LEU A 19 -5.87 -7.98 49.67
C LEU A 19 -5.31 -9.13 48.81
N PRO A 20 -6.16 -9.89 48.09
CA PRO A 20 -5.68 -10.91 47.17
C PRO A 20 -4.90 -10.21 46.06
N THR A 21 -3.64 -10.59 45.87
CA THR A 21 -2.88 -10.23 44.67
C THR A 21 -3.50 -10.98 43.50
N PHE A 22 -4.41 -10.32 42.78
CA PHE A 22 -4.77 -10.76 41.45
C PHE A 22 -3.54 -10.64 40.58
N SER A 23 -2.92 -11.78 40.26
CA SER A 23 -1.97 -11.88 39.15
C SER A 23 -2.77 -11.67 37.88
N THR A 24 -2.94 -10.40 37.50
CA THR A 24 -3.34 -10.05 36.14
C THR A 24 -2.16 -10.42 35.26
N ARG A 25 -2.15 -11.64 34.73
CA ARG A 25 -1.43 -11.91 33.48
C ARG A 25 -2.05 -11.01 32.44
N ILE A 26 -1.46 -9.84 32.24
CA ILE A 26 -1.72 -9.01 31.07
C ILE A 26 -1.41 -9.93 29.88
N PRO A 27 -2.39 -10.24 29.01
CA PRO A 27 -2.08 -10.95 27.79
C PRO A 27 -1.01 -10.13 27.09
N SER A 28 0.15 -10.73 26.83
CA SER A 28 1.13 -10.14 25.93
C SER A 28 0.39 -9.96 24.60
N PHE A 29 -0.01 -8.72 24.30
CA PHE A 29 -0.49 -8.37 22.98
C PHE A 29 0.69 -8.57 22.05
N ARG A 30 0.76 -9.74 21.39
CA ARG A 30 1.75 -9.98 20.35
C ARG A 30 1.44 -9.03 19.20
N SER A 31 2.34 -8.08 18.97
CA SER A 31 2.32 -7.26 17.76
C SER A 31 2.55 -8.15 16.55
N LEU A 32 1.85 -7.87 15.45
CA LEU A 32 2.14 -8.50 14.16
C LEU A 32 3.62 -8.35 13.83
N GLN A 33 4.27 -9.44 13.42
CA GLN A 33 5.66 -9.41 12.99
C GLN A 33 5.78 -8.79 11.60
N THR A 34 6.90 -8.12 11.32
CA THR A 34 7.15 -7.45 10.02
C THR A 34 8.49 -7.87 9.40
N SER A 35 9.08 -8.98 9.81
CA SER A 35 10.22 -9.60 9.13
C SER A 35 9.78 -10.07 7.74
N ALA A 36 10.60 -9.77 6.74
CA ALA A 36 10.36 -10.12 5.35
C ALA A 36 10.90 -11.52 4.99
N ASP A 37 11.55 -12.19 5.94
CA ASP A 37 12.39 -13.39 5.77
C ASP A 37 12.08 -14.51 6.79
N SER A 38 10.87 -14.52 7.35
CA SER A 38 10.44 -15.45 8.40
C SER A 38 9.65 -16.68 7.92
N THR A 39 9.39 -16.79 6.62
CA THR A 39 8.68 -17.92 5.99
C THR A 39 9.58 -19.16 5.89
N GLN A 40 9.03 -20.33 6.23
CA GLN A 40 9.76 -21.59 6.29
C GLN A 40 9.28 -22.57 5.23
N LEU A 41 10.21 -23.33 4.63
CA LEU A 41 9.86 -24.51 3.83
C LEU A 41 9.20 -25.56 4.71
N GLN A 42 8.16 -26.23 4.21
CA GLN A 42 7.63 -27.44 4.86
C GLN A 42 8.28 -28.71 4.28
N ASP A 43 8.49 -28.73 2.97
CA ASP A 43 9.12 -29.82 2.23
C ASP A 43 10.34 -29.34 1.45
N GLU A 44 10.97 -30.22 0.68
CA GLU A 44 12.06 -29.83 -0.23
C GLU A 44 11.57 -28.87 -1.31
N ALA A 45 12.31 -27.77 -1.48
CA ALA A 45 12.04 -26.82 -2.55
C ALA A 45 12.29 -27.47 -3.92
N SER A 46 11.38 -27.22 -4.86
CA SER A 46 11.50 -27.72 -6.23
C SER A 46 11.70 -26.58 -7.22
N LYS A 47 12.61 -26.79 -8.18
CA LYS A 47 12.81 -25.87 -9.30
C LYS A 47 11.77 -26.03 -10.40
N SER A 48 11.06 -27.15 -10.45
CA SER A 48 10.17 -27.53 -11.56
C SER A 48 8.71 -27.72 -11.15
N GLN A 49 8.42 -27.95 -9.87
CA GLN A 49 7.07 -28.17 -9.35
C GLN A 49 6.75 -27.15 -8.25
N PRO A 50 5.48 -26.83 -8.03
CA PRO A 50 5.06 -26.09 -6.84
C PRO A 50 5.41 -26.85 -5.55
N PHE A 51 5.65 -26.10 -4.47
CA PHE A 51 5.97 -26.63 -3.14
C PHE A 51 5.31 -25.79 -2.05
N VAL A 52 5.15 -26.37 -0.86
CA VAL A 52 4.45 -25.74 0.27
C VAL A 52 5.44 -25.01 1.17
N VAL A 53 5.10 -23.77 1.50
CA VAL A 53 5.77 -22.96 2.50
C VAL A 53 4.79 -22.62 3.62
N LYS A 54 5.34 -22.41 4.81
CA LYS A 54 4.62 -21.99 6.01
C LYS A 54 5.08 -20.61 6.43
N LEU A 55 4.16 -19.67 6.33
CA LEU A 55 4.30 -18.31 6.85
C LEU A 55 4.43 -18.34 8.38
N HIS A 56 5.10 -17.34 8.93
CA HIS A 56 5.24 -17.18 10.38
C HIS A 56 3.87 -17.08 11.07
N GLU A 57 3.76 -17.59 12.32
CA GLU A 57 2.49 -17.63 13.08
C GLU A 57 1.83 -16.25 13.24
N ASP A 58 2.64 -15.22 13.48
CA ASP A 58 2.20 -13.83 13.60
C ASP A 58 2.15 -13.06 12.25
N SER A 59 2.09 -13.74 11.10
CA SER A 59 1.96 -13.09 9.79
C SER A 59 0.56 -12.53 9.52
N PHE A 60 -0.47 -13.05 10.21
CA PHE A 60 -1.85 -12.61 10.07
C PHE A 60 -2.56 -12.44 11.41
N ARG A 61 -3.53 -11.53 11.44
CA ARG A 61 -4.56 -11.45 12.48
C ARG A 61 -5.93 -11.32 11.84
N GLY A 62 -6.96 -11.90 12.47
CA GLY A 62 -8.35 -11.83 12.01
C GLY A 62 -9.23 -11.04 12.97
N TYR A 63 -10.26 -10.38 12.42
CA TYR A 63 -11.34 -9.71 13.15
C TYR A 63 -12.67 -10.10 12.54
N LEU A 64 -13.54 -10.74 13.32
CA LEU A 64 -14.81 -11.32 12.86
C LEU A 64 -14.67 -12.32 11.69
N THR A 65 -13.48 -12.88 11.51
CA THR A 65 -13.13 -13.95 10.57
C THR A 65 -11.88 -14.66 11.06
N ASP A 66 -11.72 -15.92 10.68
CA ASP A 66 -10.43 -16.59 10.77
C ASP A 66 -9.43 -15.92 9.82
N PRO A 67 -8.14 -15.85 10.20
CA PRO A 67 -7.09 -15.35 9.31
C PRO A 67 -6.84 -16.32 8.14
N PRO A 68 -6.12 -15.88 7.09
CA PRO A 68 -5.68 -16.76 6.01
C PRO A 68 -4.86 -17.95 6.51
N SER A 69 -4.85 -19.04 5.75
CA SER A 69 -3.94 -20.17 5.99
C SER A 69 -2.49 -19.70 5.99
N LEU A 70 -1.73 -20.18 6.98
CA LEU A 70 -0.27 -19.98 7.05
C LEU A 70 0.47 -20.85 6.05
N GLU A 71 -0.10 -21.98 5.64
CA GLU A 71 0.45 -22.83 4.59
C GLU A 71 -0.07 -22.36 3.23
N THR A 72 0.86 -22.15 2.30
CA THR A 72 0.55 -21.78 0.92
C THR A 72 1.51 -22.47 -0.04
N GLU A 73 0.97 -22.81 -1.21
CA GLU A 73 1.75 -23.28 -2.34
C GLU A 73 2.41 -22.08 -3.07
N VAL A 74 3.68 -22.25 -3.42
CA VAL A 74 4.48 -21.32 -4.22
C VAL A 74 5.26 -22.10 -5.29
N SER A 75 5.76 -21.41 -6.30
CA SER A 75 6.64 -22.00 -7.32
C SER A 75 7.86 -21.12 -7.56
N ARG A 76 8.94 -21.71 -8.08
CA ARG A 76 10.15 -20.97 -8.48
C ARG A 76 9.83 -19.80 -9.41
N GLU A 77 9.02 -20.06 -10.43
CA GLU A 77 8.63 -19.06 -11.43
C GLU A 77 7.90 -17.89 -10.79
N MET A 78 6.93 -18.18 -9.91
CA MET A 78 6.18 -17.15 -9.18
C MET A 78 7.09 -16.28 -8.31
N LEU A 79 8.02 -16.89 -7.56
CA LEU A 79 8.94 -16.16 -6.69
C LEU A 79 9.90 -15.29 -7.50
N LEU A 80 10.43 -15.78 -8.63
CA LEU A 80 11.30 -14.98 -9.50
C LEU A 80 10.56 -13.83 -10.20
N ASP A 81 9.32 -14.05 -10.65
CA ASP A 81 8.47 -13.00 -11.21
C ASP A 81 8.19 -11.90 -10.18
N MET A 82 7.82 -12.26 -8.95
CA MET A 82 7.61 -11.29 -7.88
C MET A 82 8.90 -10.53 -7.52
N TYR A 83 10.05 -11.23 -7.49
CA TYR A 83 11.36 -10.60 -7.26
C TYR A 83 11.67 -9.58 -8.35
N GLN A 84 11.56 -9.97 -9.63
CA GLN A 84 11.78 -9.09 -10.76
C GLN A 84 10.87 -7.86 -10.70
N LYS A 85 9.55 -8.05 -10.49
CA LYS A 85 8.58 -6.94 -10.41
C LYS A 85 8.91 -5.97 -9.29
N MET A 86 9.20 -6.46 -8.07
CA MET A 86 9.57 -5.58 -6.96
C MET A 86 10.86 -4.80 -7.26
N THR A 87 11.87 -5.46 -7.84
CA THR A 87 13.12 -4.81 -8.24
C THR A 87 12.90 -3.72 -9.29
N VAL A 88 12.13 -3.99 -10.34
CA VAL A 88 11.79 -3.01 -11.37
C VAL A 88 11.04 -1.81 -10.77
N MET A 89 10.05 -2.05 -9.91
CA MET A 89 9.29 -0.97 -9.27
C MET A 89 10.18 -0.10 -8.35
N ARG A 90 11.06 -0.73 -7.55
CA ARG A 90 12.07 -0.03 -6.75
C ARG A 90 12.98 0.84 -7.63
N ARG A 91 13.44 0.32 -8.76
CA ARG A 91 14.32 1.04 -9.70
C ARG A 91 13.61 2.24 -10.33
N MET A 92 12.36 2.08 -10.76
CA MET A 92 11.54 3.18 -11.28
C MET A 92 11.40 4.31 -10.25
N GLU A 93 11.08 3.98 -9.01
CA GLU A 93 10.92 4.97 -7.94
C GLU A 93 12.25 5.67 -7.60
N MET A 94 13.37 4.94 -7.63
CA MET A 94 14.71 5.54 -7.49
C MET A 94 15.06 6.47 -8.64
N ALA A 95 14.66 6.15 -9.87
CA ALA A 95 14.82 7.05 -11.01
C ALA A 95 13.97 8.31 -10.84
N ALA A 96 12.73 8.19 -10.35
CA ALA A 96 11.88 9.33 -10.03
C ALA A 96 12.49 10.24 -8.95
N ASP A 97 13.08 9.69 -7.87
CA ASP A 97 13.84 10.47 -6.87
C ASP A 97 14.96 11.29 -7.53
N ALA A 98 15.77 10.65 -8.37
CA ALA A 98 16.88 11.30 -9.06
C ALA A 98 16.41 12.41 -10.01
N LEU A 99 15.38 12.16 -10.83
CA LEU A 99 14.81 13.13 -11.76
C LEU A 99 14.19 14.34 -11.03
N TYR A 100 13.57 14.12 -9.87
CA TYR A 100 13.05 15.21 -9.03
C TYR A 100 14.19 16.06 -8.45
N ARG A 101 15.28 15.44 -7.97
CA ARG A 101 16.47 16.18 -7.50
C ARG A 101 17.12 17.00 -8.61
N GLN A 102 17.08 16.51 -9.85
CA GLN A 102 17.51 17.21 -11.06
C GLN A 102 16.54 18.31 -11.52
N LYS A 103 15.42 18.53 -10.80
CA LYS A 103 14.37 19.51 -11.13
C LYS A 103 13.61 19.23 -12.43
N LEU A 104 13.72 18.01 -12.95
CA LEU A 104 12.96 17.58 -14.13
C LEU A 104 11.53 17.18 -13.76
N ILE A 105 11.33 16.64 -12.56
CA ILE A 105 10.00 16.44 -11.96
C ILE A 105 9.73 17.61 -11.01
N ARG A 106 8.49 18.12 -11.01
CA ARG A 106 8.04 19.26 -10.20
C ARG A 106 6.80 18.90 -9.37
N GLY A 107 6.40 19.80 -8.47
CA GLY A 107 5.18 19.63 -7.69
C GLY A 107 5.25 18.45 -6.72
N PHE A 108 4.23 17.60 -6.71
CA PHE A 108 4.19 16.42 -5.84
C PHE A 108 4.85 15.21 -6.48
N CYS A 109 5.55 14.41 -5.68
CA CYS A 109 6.08 13.11 -6.06
C CYS A 109 6.16 12.23 -4.81
N HIS A 110 5.40 11.12 -4.79
CA HIS A 110 5.23 10.24 -3.63
C HIS A 110 5.74 8.83 -3.93
N LEU A 111 6.95 8.51 -3.45
CA LEU A 111 7.64 7.28 -3.81
C LEU A 111 7.21 6.08 -2.95
N ALA A 112 6.84 4.95 -3.54
CA ALA A 112 6.47 3.73 -2.82
C ALA A 112 7.65 2.87 -2.32
N ILE A 113 8.85 3.45 -2.24
CA ILE A 113 10.07 2.73 -1.84
C ILE A 113 9.91 2.13 -0.44
N GLY A 114 9.99 0.80 -0.36
CA GLY A 114 9.79 -0.01 0.86
C GLY A 114 8.43 -0.70 0.94
N GLN A 115 7.49 -0.38 0.05
CA GLN A 115 6.12 -0.95 0.01
C GLN A 115 5.89 -1.84 -1.21
N GLU A 116 6.96 -2.28 -1.88
CA GLU A 116 6.86 -3.04 -3.14
C GLU A 116 6.04 -4.33 -2.97
N ALA A 117 6.22 -5.00 -1.82
CA ALA A 117 5.50 -6.22 -1.49
C ALA A 117 3.97 -6.05 -1.48
N VAL A 118 3.46 -4.87 -1.15
CA VAL A 118 2.02 -4.59 -1.16
C VAL A 118 1.50 -4.58 -2.60
N SER A 119 2.12 -3.76 -3.46
CA SER A 119 1.67 -3.62 -4.86
C SER A 119 1.86 -4.90 -5.67
N VAL A 120 3.00 -5.56 -5.55
CA VAL A 120 3.31 -6.81 -6.28
C VAL A 120 2.57 -8.00 -5.69
N GLY A 121 2.43 -8.05 -4.36
CA GLY A 121 1.63 -9.08 -3.68
C GLY A 121 0.16 -9.00 -4.07
N LEU A 122 -0.38 -7.78 -4.21
CA LEU A 122 -1.71 -7.56 -4.76
C LEU A 122 -1.82 -8.07 -6.20
N GLU A 123 -0.95 -7.60 -7.10
CA GLU A 123 -1.03 -8.00 -8.51
C GLU A 123 -0.88 -9.51 -8.72
N SER A 124 -0.02 -10.18 -7.96
CA SER A 124 0.23 -11.63 -8.08
C SER A 124 -0.93 -12.53 -7.62
N ALA A 125 -1.98 -11.98 -7.01
CA ALA A 125 -3.14 -12.73 -6.50
C ALA A 125 -4.47 -12.32 -7.15
N ILE A 126 -4.50 -11.22 -7.91
CA ILE A 126 -5.71 -10.76 -8.59
C ILE A 126 -5.73 -11.18 -10.06
N SER A 127 -6.85 -10.94 -10.72
CA SER A 127 -7.03 -11.14 -12.16
C SER A 127 -7.08 -9.80 -12.87
N TRP A 128 -6.92 -9.83 -14.18
CA TRP A 128 -7.00 -8.62 -15.00
C TRP A 128 -8.35 -7.89 -14.88
N GLU A 129 -9.44 -8.64 -14.65
CA GLU A 129 -10.79 -8.09 -14.53
C GLU A 129 -11.11 -7.49 -13.16
N ASP A 130 -10.27 -7.72 -12.15
CA ASP A 130 -10.39 -7.07 -10.85
C ASP A 130 -10.00 -5.58 -10.96
N LEU A 131 -10.58 -4.71 -10.16
CA LEU A 131 -10.33 -3.27 -10.24
C LEU A 131 -9.50 -2.80 -9.05
N VAL A 132 -8.61 -1.84 -9.29
CA VAL A 132 -7.75 -1.25 -8.27
C VAL A 132 -7.91 0.26 -8.29
N ILE A 133 -8.03 0.87 -7.12
CA ILE A 133 -8.01 2.31 -6.93
C ILE A 133 -7.22 2.66 -5.66
N THR A 134 -6.35 3.66 -5.72
CA THR A 134 -5.57 4.11 -4.54
C THR A 134 -5.44 5.64 -4.49
N ALA A 135 -4.75 6.13 -3.46
CA ALA A 135 -4.38 7.53 -3.31
C ALA A 135 -3.18 7.90 -4.21
N TYR A 136 -2.50 9.01 -3.92
CA TYR A 136 -1.42 9.56 -4.74
C TYR A 136 -0.08 8.78 -4.70
N ARG A 137 0.07 7.73 -3.89
CA ARG A 137 1.28 6.87 -3.87
C ARG A 137 1.07 5.69 -4.81
N CYS A 138 0.92 5.98 -6.10
CA CYS A 138 0.32 5.04 -7.05
C CYS A 138 1.25 4.49 -8.14
N HIS A 139 2.52 4.92 -8.22
CA HIS A 139 3.35 4.62 -9.39
C HIS A 139 3.47 3.12 -9.68
N PRO A 140 3.71 2.23 -8.68
CA PRO A 140 3.79 0.79 -8.96
C PRO A 140 2.46 0.21 -9.44
N PHE A 141 1.34 0.60 -8.82
CA PHE A 141 0.02 0.14 -9.23
C PHE A 141 -0.31 0.55 -10.67
N ALA A 142 0.06 1.76 -11.08
CA ALA A 142 -0.15 2.22 -12.44
C ALA A 142 0.59 1.36 -13.47
N VAL A 143 1.85 0.99 -13.22
CA VAL A 143 2.59 0.09 -14.11
C VAL A 143 1.98 -1.31 -14.11
N LEU A 144 1.77 -1.89 -12.92
CA LEU A 144 1.28 -3.26 -12.76
C LEU A 144 -0.12 -3.46 -13.35
N ARG A 145 -0.95 -2.41 -13.40
CA ARG A 145 -2.32 -2.46 -13.91
C ARG A 145 -2.46 -1.90 -15.32
N GLY A 146 -1.49 -2.13 -16.20
CA GLY A 146 -1.60 -1.84 -17.63
C GLY A 146 -0.91 -0.57 -18.10
N GLY A 147 -0.19 0.10 -17.21
CA GLY A 147 0.72 1.18 -17.58
C GLY A 147 2.06 0.65 -18.07
N THR A 148 2.97 1.58 -18.31
CA THR A 148 4.37 1.29 -18.65
C THR A 148 5.28 2.18 -17.81
N ILE A 149 6.51 1.74 -17.56
CA ILE A 149 7.51 2.55 -16.84
C ILE A 149 7.72 3.88 -17.56
N LYS A 150 7.86 3.84 -18.89
CA LYS A 150 8.02 5.05 -19.71
C LYS A 150 6.84 5.99 -19.63
N GLY A 151 5.60 5.46 -19.60
CA GLY A 151 4.41 6.27 -19.48
C GLY A 151 4.30 6.93 -18.10
N VAL A 152 4.64 6.19 -17.03
CA VAL A 152 4.67 6.75 -15.67
C VAL A 152 5.77 7.81 -15.55
N ILE A 153 7.00 7.53 -15.96
CA ILE A 153 8.09 8.51 -15.94
C ILE A 153 7.77 9.72 -16.84
N GLY A 154 7.21 9.49 -18.02
CA GLY A 154 6.75 10.55 -18.93
C GLY A 154 5.71 11.46 -18.29
N GLU A 155 4.77 10.89 -17.55
CA GLU A 155 3.77 11.66 -16.80
C GLU A 155 4.40 12.48 -15.67
N LEU A 156 5.35 11.90 -14.93
CA LEU A 156 6.11 12.63 -13.90
C LEU A 156 6.92 13.79 -14.47
N LEU A 157 7.47 13.62 -15.67
CA LEU A 157 8.21 14.65 -16.41
C LEU A 157 7.30 15.66 -17.12
N GLY A 158 5.98 15.47 -17.09
CA GLY A 158 5.01 16.33 -17.78
C GLY A 158 5.13 16.28 -19.30
N ARG A 159 5.33 15.09 -19.88
CA ARG A 159 5.53 14.89 -21.33
C ARG A 159 4.32 14.25 -22.00
N GLN A 160 4.20 14.42 -23.32
CA GLN A 160 3.07 13.88 -24.11
C GLN A 160 2.96 12.35 -24.05
N ILE A 161 4.09 11.65 -23.92
CA ILE A 161 4.12 10.18 -23.74
C ILE A 161 3.58 9.73 -22.38
N GLY A 162 3.34 10.67 -21.45
CA GLY A 162 2.74 10.40 -20.16
C GLY A 162 1.38 9.72 -20.30
N MET A 163 1.04 8.89 -19.32
CA MET A 163 -0.23 8.13 -19.29
C MET A 163 -1.48 9.02 -19.32
N SER A 164 -1.35 10.25 -18.83
CA SER A 164 -2.39 11.30 -18.85
C SER A 164 -1.93 12.48 -19.70
N HIS A 165 -1.03 12.23 -20.66
CA HIS A 165 -0.46 13.22 -21.59
C HIS A 165 0.19 14.43 -20.92
N GLY A 166 0.78 14.23 -19.73
CA GLY A 166 1.45 15.29 -18.96
C GLY A 166 0.49 16.24 -18.24
N LYS A 167 -0.82 15.97 -18.24
CA LYS A 167 -1.84 16.78 -17.54
C LYS A 167 -1.99 16.42 -16.06
N GLY A 168 -1.71 15.18 -15.69
CA GLY A 168 -2.01 14.64 -14.36
C GLY A 168 -0.83 14.72 -13.37
N GLY A 169 0.38 14.51 -13.86
CA GLY A 169 1.57 14.38 -13.02
C GLY A 169 1.54 13.15 -12.11
N SER A 170 2.33 13.18 -11.02
CA SER A 170 2.54 12.03 -10.12
C SER A 170 1.26 11.44 -9.53
N MET A 171 0.29 12.29 -9.21
CA MET A 171 -0.85 11.87 -8.42
C MET A 171 -2.00 11.33 -9.26
N HIS A 172 -2.02 11.53 -10.58
CA HIS A 172 -3.22 11.33 -11.42
C HIS A 172 -2.90 10.51 -12.67
N ILE A 173 -2.62 9.22 -12.44
CA ILE A 173 -2.26 8.25 -13.48
C ILE A 173 -3.34 7.18 -13.55
N PHE A 174 -3.96 6.98 -14.71
CA PHE A 174 -5.10 6.06 -14.88
C PHE A 174 -4.81 5.01 -15.95
N THR A 175 -5.47 3.86 -15.83
CA THR A 175 -5.55 2.83 -16.87
C THR A 175 -6.98 2.27 -16.91
N PRO A 176 -7.36 1.47 -17.91
CA PRO A 176 -8.67 0.80 -17.93
C PRO A 176 -8.96 -0.08 -16.71
N ARG A 177 -7.92 -0.52 -15.97
CA ARG A 177 -8.03 -1.41 -14.80
C ARG A 177 -7.50 -0.78 -13.50
N PHE A 178 -7.04 0.46 -13.57
CA PHE A 178 -6.55 1.24 -12.45
C PHE A 178 -7.19 2.61 -12.45
N PHE A 179 -8.09 2.83 -11.49
CA PHE A 179 -8.93 4.03 -11.40
C PHE A 179 -8.22 5.17 -10.68
N GLY A 180 -6.90 5.25 -10.86
CA GLY A 180 -6.14 6.42 -10.56
C GLY A 180 -5.37 6.38 -9.25
N GLY A 181 -4.35 7.22 -9.23
CA GLY A 181 -4.00 7.92 -8.02
C GLY A 181 -4.98 9.07 -7.77
N ASN A 182 -5.32 9.26 -6.50
CA ASN A 182 -6.28 10.28 -6.08
C ASN A 182 -5.63 11.20 -5.04
N GLY A 183 -5.66 12.50 -5.32
CA GLY A 183 -5.00 13.53 -4.50
C GLY A 183 -5.75 13.90 -3.22
N ILE A 184 -7.08 13.71 -3.20
CA ILE A 184 -7.92 14.04 -2.06
C ILE A 184 -8.01 12.85 -1.11
N VAL A 185 -7.43 13.00 0.08
CA VAL A 185 -7.29 11.93 1.08
C VAL A 185 -8.67 11.33 1.44
N GLY A 186 -8.85 10.04 1.16
CA GLY A 186 -10.05 9.27 1.48
C GLY A 186 -11.13 9.30 0.40
N ALA A 187 -11.05 10.19 -0.58
CA ALA A 187 -12.06 10.33 -1.64
C ALA A 187 -12.15 9.10 -2.55
N GLN A 188 -11.04 8.37 -2.70
CA GLN A 188 -10.99 7.16 -3.50
C GLN A 188 -11.74 5.97 -2.88
N VAL A 189 -12.02 6.01 -1.57
CA VAL A 189 -12.64 4.89 -0.87
C VAL A 189 -14.13 4.75 -1.25
N PRO A 190 -14.97 5.80 -1.19
CA PRO A 190 -16.31 5.76 -1.76
C PRO A 190 -16.34 5.44 -3.27
N VAL A 191 -15.37 5.96 -4.04
CA VAL A 191 -15.27 5.66 -5.49
C VAL A 191 -15.01 4.17 -5.70
N GLY A 192 -14.11 3.57 -4.93
CA GLY A 192 -13.86 2.12 -4.94
C GLY A 192 -15.10 1.30 -4.58
N ALA A 193 -15.89 1.73 -3.59
CA ALA A 193 -17.17 1.09 -3.30
C ALA A 193 -18.16 1.21 -4.48
N GLY A 194 -18.19 2.35 -5.16
CA GLY A 194 -19.00 2.56 -6.38
C GLY A 194 -18.56 1.67 -7.55
N LEU A 195 -17.26 1.45 -7.72
CA LEU A 195 -16.72 0.49 -8.71
C LEU A 195 -17.14 -0.94 -8.39
N ALA A 196 -17.05 -1.35 -7.11
CA ALA A 196 -17.53 -2.66 -6.66
C ALA A 196 -19.03 -2.84 -6.92
N PHE A 197 -19.83 -1.80 -6.64
CA PHE A 197 -21.25 -1.78 -6.97
C PHE A 197 -21.48 -1.94 -8.47
N ALA A 198 -20.73 -1.24 -9.32
CA ALA A 198 -20.86 -1.36 -10.77
C ALA A 198 -20.53 -2.78 -11.28
N GLN A 199 -19.51 -3.44 -10.72
CA GLN A 199 -19.19 -4.84 -11.04
C GLN A 199 -20.34 -5.78 -10.62
N GLN A 200 -20.83 -5.64 -9.39
CA GLN A 200 -21.96 -6.43 -8.89
C GLN A 200 -23.23 -6.20 -9.73
N TYR A 201 -23.54 -4.94 -10.06
CA TYR A 201 -24.71 -4.57 -10.85
C TYR A 201 -24.68 -5.19 -12.25
N ARG A 202 -23.49 -5.34 -12.84
CA ARG A 202 -23.28 -5.98 -14.14
C ARG A 202 -23.13 -7.50 -14.06
N GLY A 203 -23.28 -8.11 -12.89
CA GLY A 203 -23.13 -9.56 -12.68
C GLY A 203 -21.69 -10.07 -12.85
N GLN A 204 -20.68 -9.19 -12.71
CA GLN A 204 -19.28 -9.55 -12.83
C GLN A 204 -18.78 -10.14 -11.50
N LYS A 205 -18.23 -11.36 -11.54
CA LYS A 205 -17.69 -12.07 -10.36
C LYS A 205 -16.24 -11.67 -10.09
N ASN A 206 -16.02 -10.38 -9.90
CA ASN A 206 -14.70 -9.77 -9.71
C ASN A 206 -14.65 -8.97 -8.41
N ALA A 207 -13.44 -8.75 -7.92
CA ALA A 207 -13.15 -7.95 -6.75
C ALA A 207 -12.75 -6.53 -7.15
N THR A 208 -13.12 -5.56 -6.33
CA THR A 208 -12.54 -4.22 -6.37
C THR A 208 -11.72 -3.96 -5.10
N PHE A 209 -10.46 -3.57 -5.27
CA PHE A 209 -9.55 -3.19 -4.19
C PHE A 209 -9.49 -1.67 -4.07
N ALA A 210 -10.02 -1.15 -2.95
CA ALA A 210 -10.06 0.27 -2.63
C ALA A 210 -9.02 0.59 -1.54
N LEU A 211 -7.85 1.06 -1.96
CA LEU A 211 -6.70 1.29 -1.08
C LEU A 211 -6.71 2.71 -0.48
N TYR A 212 -6.26 2.82 0.76
CA TYR A 212 -6.07 4.07 1.50
C TYR A 212 -4.98 3.92 2.56
N GLY A 213 -4.35 5.02 2.98
CA GLY A 213 -3.30 4.99 4.01
C GLY A 213 -3.84 5.06 5.44
N ASP A 214 -2.99 4.78 6.43
CA ASP A 214 -3.31 4.90 7.86
C ASP A 214 -3.90 6.27 8.23
N GLY A 215 -3.34 7.37 7.74
CA GLY A 215 -3.91 8.71 7.97
C GLY A 215 -5.29 8.93 7.31
N ALA A 216 -5.56 8.28 6.19
CA ALA A 216 -6.84 8.37 5.49
C ALA A 216 -7.97 7.58 6.19
N SER A 217 -7.61 6.62 7.04
CA SER A 217 -8.56 5.78 7.78
C SER A 217 -9.48 6.55 8.76
N ASN A 218 -9.18 7.83 9.01
CA ASN A 218 -9.97 8.71 9.89
C ASN A 218 -10.92 9.63 9.11
N GLN A 219 -11.00 9.52 7.79
CA GLN A 219 -11.93 10.31 6.98
C GLN A 219 -13.37 9.82 7.13
N GLY A 220 -14.33 10.72 7.36
CA GLY A 220 -15.74 10.34 7.58
C GLY A 220 -16.34 9.52 6.43
N GLN A 221 -16.05 9.92 5.19
CA GLN A 221 -16.51 9.23 3.98
C GLN A 221 -16.04 7.76 3.86
N VAL A 222 -14.97 7.37 4.56
CA VAL A 222 -14.51 5.97 4.62
C VAL A 222 -15.53 5.11 5.39
N PHE A 223 -16.06 5.63 6.50
CA PHE A 223 -17.07 4.93 7.30
C PHE A 223 -18.44 4.93 6.62
N GLU A 224 -18.79 5.99 5.90
CA GLU A 224 -19.99 6.02 5.05
C GLU A 224 -19.91 4.93 3.96
N ALA A 225 -18.76 4.81 3.30
CA ALA A 225 -18.52 3.76 2.29
C ALA A 225 -18.59 2.36 2.90
N TYR A 226 -18.03 2.13 4.09
CA TYR A 226 -18.17 0.86 4.82
C TYR A 226 -19.63 0.50 5.06
N ASN A 227 -20.41 1.42 5.63
CA ASN A 227 -21.81 1.17 5.94
C ASN A 227 -22.61 0.77 4.69
N MET A 228 -22.47 1.51 3.58
CA MET A 228 -23.15 1.18 2.33
C MET A 228 -22.65 -0.13 1.71
N ALA A 229 -21.33 -0.34 1.69
CA ALA A 229 -20.75 -1.57 1.14
C ALA A 229 -21.21 -2.81 1.89
N LYS A 230 -21.32 -2.73 3.22
CA LYS A 230 -21.85 -3.83 4.04
C LYS A 230 -23.34 -4.03 3.82
N LEU A 231 -24.11 -2.94 3.75
CA LEU A 231 -25.56 -2.97 3.51
C LEU A 231 -25.91 -3.65 2.18
N TRP A 232 -25.14 -3.38 1.12
CA TRP A 232 -25.36 -3.94 -0.22
C TRP A 232 -24.53 -5.18 -0.53
N ASN A 233 -23.77 -5.67 0.45
CA ASN A 233 -22.91 -6.84 0.34
C ASN A 233 -21.93 -6.77 -0.85
N LEU A 234 -21.31 -5.60 -1.05
CA LEU A 234 -20.47 -5.32 -2.21
C LEU A 234 -19.19 -6.17 -2.25
N PRO A 235 -18.69 -6.54 -3.44
CA PRO A 235 -17.44 -7.27 -3.59
C PRO A 235 -16.21 -6.35 -3.48
N CYS A 236 -16.16 -5.55 -2.41
CA CYS A 236 -15.12 -4.55 -2.17
C CYS A 236 -14.15 -5.00 -1.08
N VAL A 237 -12.85 -4.99 -1.37
CA VAL A 237 -11.79 -5.14 -0.39
C VAL A 237 -11.26 -3.74 -0.05
N PHE A 238 -11.48 -3.31 1.18
CA PHE A 238 -10.98 -2.04 1.70
C PHE A 238 -9.57 -2.24 2.27
N VAL A 239 -8.57 -1.70 1.60
CA VAL A 239 -7.16 -1.97 1.95
C VAL A 239 -6.53 -0.77 2.66
N CYS A 240 -6.11 -0.94 3.90
CA CYS A 240 -5.33 0.04 4.64
C CYS A 240 -3.83 -0.24 4.50
N GLU A 241 -3.10 0.63 3.81
CA GLU A 241 -1.64 0.62 3.75
C GLU A 241 -1.05 1.35 4.97
N ASN A 242 -0.91 0.63 6.08
CA ASN A 242 -0.39 1.15 7.33
C ASN A 242 1.14 1.26 7.29
N ASN A 243 1.62 2.42 6.85
CA ASN A 243 3.06 2.74 6.82
C ASN A 243 3.53 3.53 8.05
N LYS A 244 2.73 3.51 9.12
CA LYS A 244 2.95 4.12 10.44
C LYS A 244 2.80 5.64 10.53
N TYR A 245 2.75 6.36 9.41
CA TYR A 245 2.77 7.83 9.40
C TYR A 245 1.87 8.45 8.31
N GLY A 246 0.80 9.12 8.75
CA GLY A 246 0.01 10.05 7.95
C GLY A 246 0.75 11.38 7.78
N MET A 247 1.43 11.56 6.65
CA MET A 247 2.36 12.68 6.41
C MET A 247 3.47 12.72 7.48
N GLY A 248 3.33 13.54 8.52
CA GLY A 248 4.27 13.63 9.64
C GLY A 248 3.67 13.26 11.00
N THR A 249 2.43 12.74 11.02
CA THR A 249 1.75 12.34 12.26
C THR A 249 1.76 10.82 12.37
N SER A 250 2.28 10.27 13.47
CA SER A 250 2.28 8.83 13.68
C SER A 250 0.86 8.27 13.87
N ALA A 251 0.69 6.98 13.61
CA ALA A 251 -0.57 6.27 13.80
C ALA A 251 -1.15 6.48 15.22
N GLU A 252 -0.32 6.37 16.26
CA GLU A 252 -0.72 6.49 17.67
C GLU A 252 -1.17 7.91 18.03
N ARG A 253 -0.72 8.92 17.29
CA ARG A 253 -1.07 10.33 17.50
C ARG A 253 -2.30 10.76 16.69
N SER A 254 -2.68 9.97 15.69
CA SER A 254 -3.78 10.31 14.77
C SER A 254 -5.02 9.42 14.96
N SER A 255 -4.86 8.22 15.52
CA SER A 255 -5.92 7.23 15.63
C SER A 255 -6.03 6.70 17.06
N SER A 256 -7.23 6.74 17.65
CA SER A 256 -7.50 6.13 18.96
C SER A 256 -7.47 4.60 18.93
N ASN A 257 -7.76 4.02 17.77
CA ASN A 257 -7.61 2.59 17.47
C ASN A 257 -6.69 2.45 16.25
N THR A 258 -5.47 1.96 16.48
CA THR A 258 -4.43 1.71 15.47
C THR A 258 -4.50 0.31 14.86
N GLU A 259 -5.48 -0.52 15.25
CA GLU A 259 -5.80 -1.79 14.63
C GLU A 259 -6.75 -1.54 13.45
N TYR A 260 -6.22 -1.01 12.35
CA TYR A 260 -7.02 -0.49 11.23
C TYR A 260 -7.93 -1.55 10.59
N PHE A 261 -7.53 -2.82 10.58
CA PHE A 261 -8.36 -3.94 10.13
C PHE A 261 -9.68 -4.14 10.93
N THR A 262 -9.80 -3.54 12.12
CA THR A 262 -11.00 -3.63 12.98
C THR A 262 -11.97 -2.46 12.79
N ARG A 263 -11.55 -1.40 12.07
CA ARG A 263 -12.28 -0.13 11.99
C ARG A 263 -13.58 -0.20 11.17
N GLY A 264 -13.79 -1.31 10.46
CA GLY A 264 -15.01 -1.59 9.71
C GLY A 264 -16.21 -1.97 10.59
N ASP A 265 -16.03 -2.10 11.90
CA ASP A 265 -17.06 -2.50 12.88
C ASP A 265 -17.73 -3.83 12.49
N LYS A 266 -18.84 -3.78 11.75
CA LYS A 266 -19.54 -4.99 11.26
C LYS A 266 -18.89 -5.64 10.04
N ILE A 267 -17.88 -5.01 9.44
CA ILE A 267 -17.13 -5.59 8.32
C ILE A 267 -15.97 -6.40 8.88
N PRO A 268 -15.88 -7.71 8.58
CA PRO A 268 -14.73 -8.52 8.96
C PRO A 268 -13.44 -7.97 8.36
N GLY A 269 -12.32 -8.19 9.04
CA GLY A 269 -11.04 -7.71 8.57
C GLY A 269 -9.89 -8.65 8.90
N ILE A 270 -8.83 -8.52 8.11
CA ILE A 270 -7.56 -9.20 8.34
C ILE A 270 -6.41 -8.19 8.35
N GLN A 271 -5.43 -8.41 9.21
CA GLN A 271 -4.16 -7.71 9.20
C GLN A 271 -3.09 -8.66 8.66
N ALA A 272 -2.20 -8.17 7.81
CA ALA A 272 -1.15 -8.95 7.16
C ALA A 272 0.20 -8.23 7.23
N ASN A 273 1.27 -9.02 7.34
CA ASN A 273 2.63 -8.52 7.24
C ASN A 273 2.87 -7.98 5.82
N GLY A 274 2.94 -6.65 5.70
CA GLY A 274 3.12 -5.93 4.44
C GLY A 274 4.57 -5.87 3.94
N MET A 275 5.51 -6.53 4.64
CA MET A 275 6.92 -6.62 4.28
C MET A 275 7.29 -8.01 3.73
N ASP A 276 6.50 -9.04 4.00
CA ASP A 276 6.66 -10.38 3.41
C ASP A 276 5.72 -10.52 2.19
N ILE A 277 6.31 -10.61 1.00
CA ILE A 277 5.58 -10.73 -0.27
C ILE A 277 4.67 -11.96 -0.36
N ILE A 278 5.06 -13.10 0.26
CA ILE A 278 4.26 -14.33 0.26
C ILE A 278 3.03 -14.12 1.16
N ALA A 279 3.22 -13.46 2.31
CA ALA A 279 2.12 -13.07 3.19
C ALA A 279 1.17 -12.07 2.51
N CYS A 280 1.71 -11.06 1.80
CA CYS A 280 0.93 -10.11 1.02
C CYS A 280 0.04 -10.82 -0.01
N ARG A 281 0.64 -11.70 -0.83
CA ARG A 281 -0.07 -12.46 -1.84
C ARG A 281 -1.18 -13.33 -1.24
N GLN A 282 -0.87 -14.05 -0.15
CA GLN A 282 -1.82 -14.93 0.51
C GLN A 282 -3.01 -14.16 1.13
N ALA A 283 -2.77 -13.00 1.73
CA ALA A 283 -3.83 -12.13 2.25
C ALA A 283 -4.76 -11.62 1.13
N VAL A 284 -4.19 -11.25 -0.03
CA VAL A 284 -4.96 -10.77 -1.18
C VAL A 284 -5.77 -11.91 -1.79
N LYS A 285 -5.18 -13.10 -1.91
CA LYS A 285 -5.87 -14.30 -2.39
C LYS A 285 -7.09 -14.60 -1.52
N PHE A 286 -6.91 -14.63 -0.20
CA PHE A 286 -8.01 -14.80 0.75
C PHE A 286 -9.08 -13.70 0.60
N ALA A 287 -8.67 -12.44 0.53
CA ALA A 287 -9.59 -11.31 0.41
C ALA A 287 -10.41 -11.35 -0.88
N LYS A 288 -9.78 -11.70 -2.00
CA LYS A 288 -10.44 -11.90 -3.29
C LYS A 288 -11.45 -13.04 -3.22
N GLU A 289 -11.05 -14.20 -2.71
CA GLU A 289 -11.93 -15.36 -2.55
C GLU A 289 -13.12 -15.03 -1.63
N TRP A 290 -12.91 -14.27 -0.56
CA TRP A 290 -13.97 -13.80 0.33
C TRP A 290 -15.04 -13.00 -0.39
N VAL A 291 -14.63 -11.93 -1.07
CA VAL A 291 -15.59 -10.99 -1.69
C VAL A 291 -16.27 -11.61 -2.91
N THR A 292 -15.55 -12.41 -3.70
CA THR A 292 -16.10 -13.08 -4.89
C THR A 292 -16.99 -14.28 -4.55
N ALA A 293 -16.85 -14.87 -3.35
CA ALA A 293 -17.80 -15.84 -2.80
C ALA A 293 -19.09 -15.20 -2.27
N GLY A 294 -19.26 -13.87 -2.37
CA GLY A 294 -20.48 -13.17 -1.95
C GLY A 294 -20.59 -13.00 -0.43
N LYS A 295 -19.49 -13.04 0.31
CA LYS A 295 -19.48 -12.80 1.78
C LYS A 295 -19.52 -11.31 2.15
N GLY A 296 -19.65 -10.43 1.16
CA GLY A 296 -19.65 -8.99 1.33
C GLY A 296 -18.25 -8.39 1.42
N PRO A 297 -18.13 -7.13 1.84
CA PRO A 297 -16.83 -6.46 1.89
C PRO A 297 -15.93 -7.05 2.96
N LEU A 298 -14.63 -6.79 2.82
CA LEU A 298 -13.59 -7.17 3.78
C LEU A 298 -12.61 -6.01 3.98
N LEU A 299 -12.14 -5.79 5.21
CA LEU A 299 -10.98 -4.93 5.48
C LEU A 299 -9.67 -5.74 5.40
N LEU A 300 -8.67 -5.19 4.75
CA LEU A 300 -7.32 -5.75 4.70
C LEU A 300 -6.32 -4.67 5.12
N GLU A 301 -5.64 -4.84 6.25
CA GLU A 301 -4.56 -3.95 6.65
C GLU A 301 -3.21 -4.58 6.31
N PHE A 302 -2.41 -3.89 5.50
CA PHE A 302 -0.99 -4.19 5.36
C PHE A 302 -0.18 -3.36 6.34
N VAL A 303 0.55 -4.03 7.23
CA VAL A 303 1.56 -3.37 8.04
C VAL A 303 2.85 -3.30 7.25
N THR A 304 3.14 -2.13 6.68
CA THR A 304 4.26 -1.89 5.77
C THR A 304 5.07 -0.66 6.19
N TYR A 305 6.00 -0.20 5.35
CA TYR A 305 6.82 0.97 5.67
C TYR A 305 7.34 1.69 4.43
N ARG A 306 7.33 3.04 4.45
CA ARG A 306 8.00 3.88 3.43
C ARG A 306 9.36 4.35 3.90
N TYR A 307 10.40 4.15 3.10
CA TYR A 307 11.75 4.60 3.44
C TYR A 307 11.95 6.10 3.23
N GLY A 308 11.34 6.67 2.19
CA GLY A 308 11.33 8.11 1.97
C GLY A 308 10.37 8.85 2.91
N GLY A 309 10.50 10.17 2.97
CA GLY A 309 9.50 11.04 3.61
C GLY A 309 8.12 10.94 2.94
N HIS A 310 7.20 11.81 3.33
CA HIS A 310 5.83 11.77 2.82
C HIS A 310 5.80 11.90 1.29
N SER A 311 6.50 12.94 0.81
CA SER A 311 6.75 13.28 -0.58
C SER A 311 8.20 13.76 -0.72
N MET A 312 8.63 14.08 -1.94
CA MET A 312 9.96 14.63 -2.20
C MET A 312 10.27 15.97 -1.49
N SER A 313 9.26 16.72 -1.03
CA SER A 313 9.46 17.94 -0.25
C SER A 313 9.66 17.70 1.25
N ASP A 314 9.41 16.48 1.72
CA ASP A 314 9.53 16.09 3.13
C ASP A 314 10.77 15.18 3.33
N PRO A 315 11.80 15.64 4.06
CA PRO A 315 12.96 14.80 4.40
C PRO A 315 12.62 13.60 5.30
N GLY A 316 11.50 13.65 6.04
CA GLY A 316 11.04 12.57 6.90
C GLY A 316 11.84 12.37 8.20
N THR A 317 12.61 13.37 8.64
CA THR A 317 13.49 13.30 9.82
C THR A 317 12.97 14.07 11.05
N THR A 318 11.87 14.81 10.93
CA THR A 318 11.31 15.62 12.02
C THR A 318 10.33 14.86 12.93
N TYR A 319 9.85 13.70 12.47
CA TYR A 319 8.81 12.92 13.15
C TYR A 319 9.17 11.44 13.34
N ARG A 320 10.38 11.03 12.92
CA ARG A 320 10.95 9.69 13.09
C ARG A 320 12.47 9.74 12.94
N THR A 321 13.16 8.75 13.45
CA THR A 321 14.63 8.74 13.46
C THR A 321 15.21 8.09 12.20
N ARG A 322 16.47 8.41 11.88
CA ARG A 322 17.17 7.76 10.75
C ARG A 322 17.46 6.29 11.07
N GLU A 323 17.69 6.00 12.34
CA GLU A 323 17.95 4.67 12.88
C GLU A 323 16.73 3.76 12.71
N GLU A 324 15.51 4.27 12.92
CA GLU A 324 14.27 3.54 12.64
C GLU A 324 14.19 3.14 11.16
N VAL A 325 14.37 4.09 10.25
CA VAL A 325 14.32 3.84 8.80
C VAL A 325 15.42 2.87 8.36
N GLN A 326 16.63 3.04 8.89
CA GLN A 326 17.76 2.15 8.59
C GLN A 326 17.49 0.73 9.09
N LYS A 327 16.98 0.58 10.31
CA LYS A 327 16.61 -0.72 10.87
C LYS A 327 15.55 -1.41 10.01
N MET A 328 14.49 -0.70 9.62
CA MET A 328 13.46 -1.24 8.72
C MET A 328 14.08 -1.71 7.40
N ARG A 329 14.92 -0.89 6.76
CA ARG A 329 15.57 -1.24 5.49
C ARG A 329 16.56 -2.40 5.62
N SER A 330 17.31 -2.49 6.72
CA SER A 330 18.34 -3.51 6.86
C SER A 330 17.80 -4.87 7.30
N THR A 331 16.65 -4.90 8.00
CA THR A 331 16.11 -6.13 8.61
C THR A 331 14.77 -6.58 8.04
N GLN A 332 14.06 -5.73 7.29
CA GLN A 332 12.68 -6.01 6.86
C GLN A 332 12.44 -5.62 5.39
N ASP A 333 13.48 -5.40 4.59
CA ASP A 333 13.27 -5.01 3.19
C ASP A 333 12.63 -6.15 2.38
N PRO A 334 11.53 -5.89 1.66
CA PRO A 334 10.75 -6.95 1.01
C PRO A 334 11.50 -7.64 -0.13
N ILE A 335 12.37 -6.90 -0.83
CA ILE A 335 13.18 -7.45 -1.93
C ILE A 335 14.27 -8.35 -1.34
N ARG A 336 14.95 -7.88 -0.29
CA ARG A 336 15.99 -8.68 0.39
C ARG A 336 15.41 -9.90 1.07
N GLY A 337 14.22 -9.81 1.67
CA GLY A 337 13.54 -10.95 2.28
C GLY A 337 13.23 -12.04 1.25
N LEU A 338 12.66 -11.67 0.10
CA LEU A 338 12.41 -12.61 -0.99
C LEU A 338 13.70 -13.18 -1.60
N GLN A 339 14.74 -12.34 -1.77
CA GLN A 339 16.07 -12.80 -2.19
C GLN A 339 16.59 -13.89 -1.26
N HIS A 340 16.48 -13.67 0.07
CA HIS A 340 16.92 -14.64 1.06
C HIS A 340 16.22 -15.98 0.91
N TYR A 341 14.89 -15.98 0.73
CA TYR A 341 14.14 -17.21 0.44
C TYR A 341 14.64 -17.91 -0.82
N ILE A 342 14.80 -17.18 -1.93
CA ILE A 342 15.24 -17.75 -3.21
C ILE A 342 16.62 -18.40 -3.09
N GLU A 343 17.55 -17.75 -2.40
CA GLU A 343 18.92 -18.24 -2.19
C GLU A 343 18.95 -19.43 -1.22
N GLN A 344 18.31 -19.32 -0.05
CA GLN A 344 18.28 -20.39 0.95
C GLN A 344 17.59 -21.65 0.46
N TRP A 345 16.54 -21.51 -0.34
CA TRP A 345 15.78 -22.63 -0.90
C TRP A 345 16.43 -23.15 -2.21
N GLY A 346 17.60 -22.63 -2.58
CA GLY A 346 18.37 -23.09 -3.74
C GLY A 346 17.67 -22.89 -5.07
N LEU A 347 16.72 -21.95 -5.16
CA LEU A 347 15.85 -21.76 -6.32
C LEU A 347 16.56 -21.02 -7.45
N ALA A 348 17.41 -20.04 -7.13
CA ALA A 348 18.26 -19.36 -8.10
C ALA A 348 19.62 -19.03 -7.48
N SER A 349 20.63 -18.92 -8.34
CA SER A 349 21.96 -18.48 -7.97
C SER A 349 22.03 -16.96 -7.78
N GLU A 350 23.02 -16.50 -7.02
CA GLU A 350 23.32 -15.07 -6.86
C GLU A 350 23.55 -14.38 -8.22
N GLU A 351 24.18 -15.07 -9.18
CA GLU A 351 24.42 -14.53 -10.53
C GLU A 351 23.13 -14.40 -11.36
N GLU A 352 22.16 -15.31 -11.21
CA GLU A 352 20.84 -15.17 -11.81
C GLU A 352 20.11 -13.94 -11.23
N LEU A 353 20.15 -13.73 -9.92
CA LEU A 353 19.51 -12.57 -9.27
C LEU A 353 20.20 -11.25 -9.66
N LYS A 354 21.53 -11.22 -9.71
CA LYS A 354 22.29 -10.06 -10.23
C LYS A 354 21.95 -9.75 -11.69
N LYS A 355 21.66 -10.77 -12.50
CA LYS A 355 21.23 -10.59 -13.88
C LYS A 355 19.86 -9.90 -13.92
N ILE A 356 18.88 -10.35 -13.13
CA ILE A 356 17.57 -9.70 -13.00
C ILE A 356 17.74 -8.23 -12.58
N ASP A 357 18.60 -7.94 -11.61
CA ASP A 357 18.86 -6.56 -11.16
C ASP A 357 19.44 -5.66 -12.27
N LYS A 358 20.35 -6.21 -13.10
CA LYS A 358 20.94 -5.51 -14.24
C LYS A 358 19.91 -5.26 -15.34
N GLU A 359 19.07 -6.25 -15.64
CA GLU A 359 18.01 -6.13 -16.64
C GLU A 359 16.96 -5.11 -16.20
N ALA A 360 16.51 -5.17 -14.94
CA ALA A 360 15.60 -4.18 -14.37
C ALA A 360 16.17 -2.76 -14.41
N LYS A 361 17.48 -2.59 -14.17
CA LYS A 361 18.15 -1.30 -14.31
C LYS A 361 18.15 -0.84 -15.78
N ALA A 362 18.51 -1.70 -16.71
CA ALA A 362 18.58 -1.36 -18.13
C ALA A 362 17.19 -0.95 -18.66
N GLU A 363 16.14 -1.71 -18.31
CA GLU A 363 14.75 -1.41 -18.67
C GLU A 363 14.31 -0.03 -18.17
N VAL A 364 14.59 0.29 -16.89
CA VAL A 364 14.23 1.60 -16.32
C VAL A 364 15.05 2.73 -16.94
N ASP A 365 16.36 2.53 -17.15
CA ASP A 365 17.22 3.54 -17.77
C ASP A 365 16.75 3.85 -19.22
N GLU A 366 16.38 2.83 -19.99
CA GLU A 366 15.82 2.99 -21.34
C GLU A 366 14.50 3.76 -21.31
N ALA A 367 13.59 3.38 -20.43
CA ALA A 367 12.30 4.05 -20.26
C ALA A 367 12.44 5.53 -19.86
N VAL A 368 13.42 5.86 -19.01
CA VAL A 368 13.74 7.25 -18.62
C VAL A 368 14.24 8.05 -19.82
N GLU A 369 15.13 7.49 -20.64
CA GLU A 369 15.65 8.18 -21.81
C GLU A 369 14.60 8.36 -22.91
N GLU A 370 13.70 7.37 -23.10
CA GLU A 370 12.54 7.52 -23.99
C GLU A 370 11.61 8.65 -23.50
N ALA A 371 11.30 8.66 -22.20
CA ALA A 371 10.43 9.67 -21.60
C ALA A 371 11.02 11.10 -21.71
N LYS A 372 12.33 11.28 -21.50
CA LYS A 372 13.00 12.58 -21.64
C LYS A 372 12.97 13.12 -23.07
N LYS A 373 13.03 12.23 -24.07
CA LYS A 373 12.99 12.60 -25.51
C LYS A 373 11.59 13.00 -25.96
N SER A 374 10.54 12.57 -25.26
CA SER A 374 9.17 12.96 -25.58
C SER A 374 8.97 14.47 -25.40
N PRO A 375 8.29 15.16 -26.33
CA PRO A 375 8.05 16.60 -26.22
C PRO A 375 7.10 16.92 -25.05
N GLU A 376 7.14 18.18 -24.62
CA GLU A 376 6.11 18.74 -23.74
C GLU A 376 4.75 18.82 -24.48
N PRO A 377 3.60 18.78 -23.76
CA PRO A 377 2.29 19.03 -24.34
C PRO A 377 2.24 20.37 -25.08
N LEU A 378 1.49 20.42 -26.18
CA LEU A 378 1.31 21.65 -26.96
C LEU A 378 0.30 22.56 -26.25
N GLU A 379 0.37 23.87 -26.49
CA GLU A 379 -0.59 24.82 -25.88
C GLU A 379 -2.05 24.48 -26.21
N LYS A 380 -2.33 23.95 -27.40
CA LYS A 380 -3.68 23.49 -27.79
C LYS A 380 -4.19 22.34 -26.93
N ASP A 381 -3.29 21.51 -26.38
CA ASP A 381 -3.65 20.34 -25.57
C ASP A 381 -4.20 20.76 -24.21
N LEU A 382 -3.99 22.02 -23.79
CA LEU A 382 -4.56 22.59 -22.57
C LEU A 382 -6.11 22.59 -22.59
N TRP A 383 -6.70 22.66 -23.78
CA TRP A 383 -8.15 22.80 -23.97
C TRP A 383 -8.85 21.46 -24.27
N THR A 384 -8.10 20.36 -24.33
CA THR A 384 -8.66 19.02 -24.60
C THR A 384 -9.09 18.32 -23.31
N ASP A 385 -9.93 17.29 -23.45
CA ASP A 385 -10.31 16.34 -22.38
C ASP A 385 -11.10 16.95 -21.20
N ILE A 386 -11.70 18.13 -21.38
CA ILE A 386 -12.58 18.75 -20.37
C ILE A 386 -13.97 18.10 -20.35
N TYR A 387 -14.50 17.73 -21.52
CA TYR A 387 -15.68 16.89 -21.64
C TYR A 387 -15.32 15.57 -22.31
N TYR A 388 -16.18 14.57 -22.12
CA TYR A 388 -16.02 13.31 -22.81
C TYR A 388 -16.26 13.49 -24.31
N LYS A 389 -15.48 12.78 -25.13
CA LYS A 389 -15.54 12.90 -26.59
C LYS A 389 -16.97 12.75 -27.13
N GLY A 390 -17.45 13.77 -27.85
CA GLY A 390 -18.79 13.84 -28.41
C GLY A 390 -19.86 14.43 -27.47
N THR A 391 -19.47 14.92 -26.29
CA THR A 391 -20.37 15.57 -25.32
C THR A 391 -20.00 17.04 -25.07
N GLU A 392 -19.04 17.55 -25.82
CA GLU A 392 -18.56 18.93 -25.73
C GLU A 392 -19.67 19.92 -26.14
N PRO A 393 -19.76 21.09 -25.47
CA PRO A 393 -20.53 22.21 -25.99
C PRO A 393 -19.87 22.75 -27.27
N PRO A 394 -20.55 23.61 -28.06
CA PRO A 394 -19.95 24.19 -29.27
C PRO A 394 -18.70 25.03 -29.02
N PHE A 395 -18.58 25.63 -27.81
CA PHE A 395 -17.45 26.46 -27.42
C PHE A 395 -17.25 26.46 -25.90
N MET A 396 -16.06 26.87 -25.47
CA MET A 396 -15.70 27.19 -24.10
C MET A 396 -15.13 28.60 -24.01
N ARG A 397 -15.47 29.31 -22.94
CA ARG A 397 -14.79 30.56 -22.58
C ARG A 397 -13.46 30.23 -21.89
N GLY A 398 -12.39 30.85 -22.37
CA GLY A 398 -11.07 30.82 -21.77
C GLY A 398 -11.00 31.70 -20.52
N ARG A 399 -9.80 32.18 -20.21
CA ARG A 399 -9.50 32.93 -18.98
C ARG A 399 -10.11 34.33 -19.02
N GLU A 400 -10.09 34.94 -20.20
CA GLU A 400 -10.64 36.27 -20.46
C GLU A 400 -11.93 36.16 -21.26
N ARG A 401 -12.76 37.21 -21.21
CA ARG A 401 -14.07 37.24 -21.88
C ARG A 401 -13.97 37.03 -23.40
N GLU A 402 -12.89 37.52 -23.99
CA GLU A 402 -12.61 37.48 -25.44
C GLU A 402 -11.93 36.18 -25.88
N GLU A 403 -11.39 35.39 -24.93
CA GLU A 403 -10.78 34.10 -25.22
C GLU A 403 -11.90 33.07 -25.38
N VAL A 404 -12.21 32.65 -26.62
CA VAL A 404 -13.22 31.64 -26.91
C VAL A 404 -12.58 30.50 -27.68
N HIS A 405 -12.62 29.31 -27.10
CA HIS A 405 -12.13 28.07 -27.68
C HIS A 405 -13.28 27.27 -28.25
N TYR A 406 -13.12 26.79 -29.47
CA TYR A 406 -14.09 25.94 -30.15
C TYR A 406 -13.55 24.53 -30.22
N TYR A 407 -14.44 23.55 -29.99
CA TYR A 407 -14.10 22.14 -29.93
C TYR A 407 -13.91 21.50 -31.31
#